data_AF-A0A9W8E4U0-F1
#
_entry.id   AF-A0A9W8E4U0-F1
#
_cell.length_a   1.000
_cell.length_b   1.000
_cell.length_c   1.000
_cell.angle_alpha   90.00
_cell.angle_beta   90.00
_cell.angle_gamma   90.00
#
_symmetry.space_group_name_H-M   'P 1'
#
loop_
_entity.id
_entity.type
_entity.pdbx_description
1 polymer ?
#
loop_
_entity_poly.entity_id
_entity_poly.type
_entity_poly.pdbx_seq_one_letter_code
_entity_poly.pdbx_strand_id
1 'polypeptide(L)'
;MSHGTLGFLVSAELKIIPCKPYMHLTYEPCHTLDEMADKVTKYCESDNPPPFLEVTVYSKETSVIMLGEYADVTTPEQRAKVNPVNYWWKPWFYKHVAEFLETGPSEEYIPLRHYIHRHTRSIFWKLEELIPFGNHPLYRYLLGWLGAPKIAFLKLFTHTPEVRRKVAESSVYQDIIVPMSTVRESIILFHEEFEFYPLLFYPVKLFHKQPGCEGLIRNPAHPKAGTNPPWEMYFDLGVYGIPAPVRRGEHWDAAKANRAMEKFARDNRGLQLMYADTWQTREEFEEMFDHTLYRKCRDKYHAKGAFPEIYDKVKPQDNR
;
A
#
# COMPACT_ATOMS: atom_id res chain seq x y z
N MET A 1 -1.00 -11.23 12.29
CA MET A 1 -0.45 -12.22 11.34
C MET A 1 0.77 -12.87 11.96
N SER A 2 0.89 -14.20 11.88
CA SER A 2 2.05 -14.95 12.37
C SER A 2 3.15 -15.13 11.31
N HIS A 3 2.97 -14.58 10.11
CA HIS A 3 3.93 -14.68 9.00
C HIS A 3 4.39 -16.13 8.71
N GLY A 4 3.51 -17.11 8.91
CA GLY A 4 3.80 -18.54 8.70
C GLY A 4 4.79 -19.16 9.68
N THR A 5 5.02 -18.55 10.85
CA THR A 5 5.99 -19.03 11.86
C THR A 5 5.36 -19.83 12.99
N LEU A 6 4.05 -20.10 12.93
CA LEU A 6 3.33 -20.92 13.91
C LEU A 6 2.87 -22.27 13.36
N GLY A 7 2.83 -22.43 12.03
CA GLY A 7 2.28 -23.61 11.38
C GLY A 7 1.82 -23.32 9.96
N PHE A 8 1.27 -24.34 9.31
CA PHE A 8 0.72 -24.25 7.95
C PHE A 8 -0.79 -24.05 8.01
N LEU A 9 -1.30 -23.03 7.30
CA LEU A 9 -2.73 -22.83 7.12
C LEU A 9 -3.23 -23.79 6.02
N VAL A 10 -4.00 -24.80 6.41
CA VAL A 10 -4.53 -25.83 5.48
C VAL A 10 -5.93 -25.50 4.96
N SER A 11 -6.73 -24.79 5.75
CA SER A 11 -8.10 -24.39 5.38
C SER A 11 -8.50 -23.14 6.15
N ALA A 12 -9.31 -22.28 5.53
CA ALA A 12 -9.92 -21.13 6.17
C ALA A 12 -11.36 -20.98 5.68
N GLU A 13 -12.26 -20.62 6.58
CA GLU A 13 -13.62 -20.20 6.23
C GLU A 13 -13.61 -18.67 6.09
N LEU A 14 -14.07 -18.17 4.94
CA LEU A 14 -14.07 -16.74 4.62
C LEU A 14 -15.50 -16.24 4.53
N LYS A 15 -15.77 -15.12 5.20
CA LYS A 15 -17.04 -14.40 5.05
C LYS A 15 -17.05 -13.71 3.69
N ILE A 16 -18.03 -14.04 2.86
CA ILE A 16 -18.27 -13.39 1.56
C ILE A 16 -19.37 -12.33 1.68
N ILE A 17 -19.32 -11.33 0.79
CA ILE A 17 -20.34 -10.29 0.68
C ILE A 17 -20.89 -10.27 -0.76
N PRO A 18 -22.17 -9.91 -0.96
CA PRO A 18 -22.67 -9.66 -2.30
C PRO A 18 -21.94 -8.48 -2.94
N CYS A 19 -21.62 -8.57 -4.22
CA CYS A 19 -21.00 -7.49 -4.99
C CYS A 19 -21.85 -7.15 -6.22
N LYS A 20 -21.76 -5.90 -6.67
CA LYS A 20 -22.40 -5.42 -7.90
C LYS A 20 -21.42 -5.48 -9.08
N PRO A 21 -21.91 -5.55 -10.34
CA PRO A 21 -21.06 -5.73 -11.52
C PRO A 21 -20.10 -4.57 -11.80
N TYR A 22 -20.35 -3.37 -11.28
CA TYR A 22 -19.52 -2.18 -11.47
C TYR A 22 -19.11 -1.54 -10.14
N MET A 23 -17.99 -0.83 -10.19
CA MET A 23 -17.54 0.13 -9.18
C MET A 23 -17.75 1.53 -9.76
N HIS A 24 -18.58 2.34 -9.12
CA HIS A 24 -18.64 3.78 -9.39
C HIS A 24 -17.48 4.42 -8.65
N LEU A 25 -16.59 5.08 -9.40
CA LEU A 25 -15.41 5.72 -8.86
C LEU A 25 -15.50 7.22 -9.10
N THR A 26 -15.41 8.01 -8.03
CA THR A 26 -15.33 9.47 -8.08
C THR A 26 -13.89 9.90 -7.82
N TYR A 27 -13.38 10.79 -8.67
CA TYR A 27 -12.04 11.36 -8.58
C TYR A 27 -12.11 12.80 -8.10
N GLU A 28 -11.42 13.09 -7.02
CA GLU A 28 -11.28 14.43 -6.47
C GLU A 28 -9.81 14.82 -6.44
N PRO A 29 -9.33 15.62 -7.41
CA PRO A 29 -7.98 16.17 -7.35
C PRO A 29 -7.86 17.16 -6.18
N CYS A 30 -6.68 17.18 -5.58
CA CYS A 30 -6.26 18.10 -4.54
C CYS A 30 -4.93 18.73 -4.96
N HIS A 31 -4.79 20.03 -4.72
CA HIS A 31 -3.61 20.81 -5.12
C HIS A 31 -2.80 21.34 -3.93
N THR A 32 -3.20 20.96 -2.71
CA THR A 32 -2.41 21.20 -1.49
C THR A 32 -2.45 19.98 -0.58
N LEU A 33 -1.40 19.82 0.23
CA LEU A 33 -1.34 18.77 1.25
C LEU A 33 -2.46 18.93 2.30
N ASP A 34 -2.76 20.16 2.71
CA ASP A 34 -3.81 20.44 3.69
C ASP A 34 -5.19 20.04 3.17
N GLU A 35 -5.51 20.39 1.93
CA GLU A 35 -6.77 20.01 1.29
C GLU A 35 -6.93 18.48 1.25
N MET A 36 -5.88 17.75 0.89
CA MET A 36 -5.89 16.29 0.87
C MET A 36 -6.14 15.73 2.27
N ALA A 37 -5.36 16.16 3.26
CA ALA A 37 -5.44 15.68 4.63
C ALA A 37 -6.83 15.93 5.23
N ASP A 38 -7.40 17.11 5.01
CA ASP A 38 -8.71 17.49 5.54
C ASP A 38 -9.84 16.71 4.87
N LYS A 39 -9.82 16.57 3.54
CA LYS A 39 -10.85 15.80 2.80
C LYS A 39 -10.83 14.33 3.19
N VAL A 40 -9.65 13.70 3.22
CA VAL A 40 -9.51 12.27 3.56
C VAL A 40 -9.98 12.04 4.99
N THR A 41 -9.56 12.89 5.94
CA THR A 41 -9.99 12.79 7.34
C THR A 41 -11.51 12.91 7.45
N LYS A 42 -12.11 13.88 6.75
CA LYS A 42 -13.56 14.06 6.70
C LYS A 42 -14.29 12.83 6.16
N TYR A 43 -13.82 12.22 5.06
CA TYR A 43 -14.44 11.01 4.51
C TYR A 43 -14.32 9.83 5.47
N CYS A 44 -13.14 9.64 6.07
CA CYS A 44 -12.85 8.57 7.02
C CYS A 44 -13.70 8.66 8.30
N GLU A 45 -13.98 9.88 8.76
CA GLU A 45 -14.71 10.13 10.01
C GLU A 45 -16.22 10.31 9.84
N SER A 46 -16.69 10.40 8.59
CA SER A 46 -18.11 10.54 8.26
C SER A 46 -18.95 9.37 8.79
N ASP A 47 -20.22 9.63 9.05
CA ASP A 47 -21.17 8.62 9.55
C ASP A 47 -21.46 7.53 8.50
N ASN A 48 -21.40 7.89 7.22
CA ASN A 48 -21.55 6.98 6.09
C ASN A 48 -20.31 7.07 5.17
N PRO A 49 -19.18 6.47 5.58
CA PRO A 49 -17.95 6.53 4.80
C PRO A 49 -18.08 5.71 3.52
N PRO A 50 -17.43 6.15 2.43
CA PRO A 50 -17.42 5.39 1.19
C PRO A 50 -16.80 4.00 1.43
N PRO A 51 -17.37 2.91 0.85
CA PRO A 51 -16.85 1.56 1.04
C PRO A 51 -15.40 1.39 0.59
N PHE A 52 -14.97 2.16 -0.41
CA PHE A 52 -13.59 2.19 -0.88
C PHE A 52 -13.09 3.63 -0.89
N LEU A 53 -11.92 3.85 -0.30
CA LEU A 53 -11.19 5.10 -0.35
C LEU A 53 -9.74 4.79 -0.64
N GLU A 54 -9.21 5.40 -1.70
CA GLU A 54 -7.80 5.31 -2.09
C GLU A 54 -7.33 6.72 -2.43
N VAL A 55 -6.08 7.03 -2.12
CA VAL A 55 -5.46 8.27 -2.57
C VAL A 55 -4.16 7.93 -3.29
N THR A 56 -3.94 8.57 -4.43
CA THR A 56 -2.63 8.54 -5.09
C THR A 56 -2.02 9.92 -5.00
N VAL A 57 -0.86 10.02 -4.36
CA VAL A 57 -0.16 11.29 -4.16
C VAL A 57 0.90 11.42 -5.27
N TYR A 58 0.86 12.49 -6.06
CA TYR A 58 1.72 12.69 -7.24
C TYR A 58 2.83 13.71 -7.01
N SER A 59 2.68 14.59 -6.02
CA SER A 59 3.74 15.45 -5.51
C SER A 59 3.49 15.76 -4.03
N LYS A 60 4.33 16.59 -3.41
CA LYS A 60 4.15 17.02 -2.02
C LYS A 60 2.82 17.75 -1.82
N GLU A 61 2.31 18.40 -2.87
CA GLU A 61 1.11 19.21 -2.87
C GLU A 61 -0.05 18.57 -3.66
N THR A 62 0.23 17.75 -4.67
CA THR A 62 -0.79 17.24 -5.58
C THR A 62 -1.15 15.78 -5.31
N SER A 63 -2.45 15.50 -5.27
CA SER A 63 -2.97 14.15 -5.06
C SER A 63 -4.35 14.00 -5.67
N VAL A 64 -4.79 12.76 -5.87
CA VAL A 64 -6.15 12.45 -6.31
C VAL A 64 -6.77 11.48 -5.34
N ILE A 65 -7.88 11.90 -4.72
CA ILE A 65 -8.71 11.07 -3.86
C ILE A 65 -9.69 10.30 -4.74
N MET A 66 -9.80 9.00 -4.51
CA MET A 66 -10.68 8.10 -5.22
C MET A 66 -11.68 7.50 -4.25
N LEU A 67 -12.97 7.76 -4.46
CA LEU A 67 -14.06 7.23 -3.66
C LEU A 67 -14.82 6.19 -4.48
N GLY A 68 -14.92 4.96 -3.99
CA GLY A 68 -15.51 3.84 -4.71
C GLY A 68 -16.75 3.29 -4.03
N GLU A 69 -17.82 3.09 -4.81
CA GLU A 69 -19.05 2.44 -4.37
C GLU A 69 -19.51 1.36 -5.35
N TYR A 70 -20.07 0.27 -4.83
CA TYR A 70 -20.67 -0.76 -5.67
C TYR A 70 -21.90 -0.21 -6.41
N ALA A 71 -21.94 -0.36 -7.73
CA ALA A 71 -22.99 0.21 -8.56
C ALA A 71 -23.51 -0.74 -9.64
N ASP A 72 -24.77 -0.52 -10.03
CA ASP A 72 -25.39 -1.11 -11.20
C ASP A 72 -25.52 -0.02 -12.28
N VAL A 73 -25.12 -0.34 -13.51
CA VAL A 73 -25.24 0.58 -14.64
C VAL A 73 -26.58 0.32 -15.33
N THR A 74 -27.55 1.19 -15.08
CA THR A 74 -28.93 1.03 -15.55
C THR A 74 -29.33 2.07 -16.59
N THR A 75 -28.79 3.30 -16.50
CA THR A 75 -29.15 4.38 -17.43
C THR A 75 -28.18 4.47 -18.62
N PRO A 76 -28.62 5.02 -19.77
CA PRO A 76 -27.72 5.29 -20.90
C PRO A 76 -26.57 6.23 -20.54
N GLU A 77 -26.80 7.20 -19.67
CA GLU A 77 -25.79 8.15 -19.19
C GLU A 77 -24.69 7.45 -18.38
N GLN A 78 -25.06 6.56 -17.46
CA GLN A 78 -24.10 5.74 -16.72
C GLN A 78 -23.31 4.82 -17.66
N ARG A 79 -23.98 4.26 -18.67
CA ARG A 79 -23.35 3.39 -19.68
C ARG A 79 -22.31 4.14 -20.51
N ALA A 80 -22.54 5.41 -20.82
CA ALA A 80 -21.57 6.25 -21.53
C ALA A 80 -20.30 6.51 -20.71
N LYS A 81 -20.41 6.49 -19.38
CA LYS A 81 -19.29 6.65 -18.43
C LYS A 81 -18.61 5.32 -18.04
N VAL A 82 -18.94 4.21 -18.71
CA VAL A 82 -18.31 2.92 -18.42
C VAL A 82 -16.87 2.90 -18.94
N ASN A 83 -15.91 2.77 -18.04
CA ASN A 83 -14.49 2.73 -18.34
C ASN A 83 -13.84 1.40 -17.92
N PRO A 84 -13.64 0.45 -18.84
CA PRO A 84 -12.91 -0.78 -18.56
C PRO A 84 -11.39 -0.53 -18.51
N VAL A 85 -10.89 -0.04 -17.38
CA VAL A 85 -9.49 0.46 -17.21
C VAL A 85 -8.39 -0.54 -17.57
N ASN A 86 -8.58 -1.84 -17.32
CA ASN A 86 -7.53 -2.86 -17.53
C ASN A 86 -7.34 -3.36 -18.96
N TYR A 87 -7.99 -2.78 -19.97
CA TYR A 87 -7.65 -3.17 -21.34
C TYR A 87 -6.19 -2.79 -21.66
N TRP A 88 -5.36 -3.77 -22.01
CA TRP A 88 -4.57 -3.64 -23.22
C TRP A 88 -3.94 -2.29 -23.60
N TRP A 89 -4.67 -1.63 -24.46
CA TRP A 89 -4.32 -0.38 -25.11
C TRP A 89 -4.55 0.85 -24.22
N LYS A 90 -5.29 0.74 -23.11
CA LYS A 90 -5.52 1.84 -22.16
C LYS A 90 -4.29 2.14 -21.31
N PRO A 91 -4.15 3.39 -20.82
CA PRO A 91 -3.02 3.78 -19.98
C PRO A 91 -3.04 2.99 -18.68
N TRP A 92 -1.89 2.93 -18.01
CA TRP A 92 -1.84 2.39 -16.65
C TRP A 92 -2.73 3.20 -15.72
N PHE A 93 -3.34 2.53 -14.74
CA PHE A 93 -4.38 3.12 -13.91
C PHE A 93 -3.91 4.39 -13.19
N TYR A 94 -2.73 4.38 -12.54
CA TYR A 94 -2.21 5.60 -11.90
C TYR A 94 -1.90 6.73 -12.90
N LYS A 95 -1.57 6.45 -14.16
CA LYS A 95 -1.40 7.52 -15.16
C LYS A 95 -2.76 8.08 -15.60
N HIS A 96 -3.77 7.23 -15.75
CA HIS A 96 -5.17 7.65 -15.97
C HIS A 96 -5.66 8.54 -14.82
N VAL A 97 -5.38 8.14 -13.58
CA VAL A 97 -5.77 8.93 -12.40
C VAL A 97 -5.05 10.28 -12.35
N ALA A 98 -3.79 10.36 -12.78
CA ALA A 98 -3.04 11.61 -12.85
C ALA A 98 -3.67 12.64 -13.80
N GLU A 99 -4.36 12.21 -14.86
CA GLU A 99 -5.01 13.11 -15.84
C GLU A 99 -6.08 13.99 -15.15
N PHE A 100 -6.71 13.52 -14.07
CA PHE A 100 -7.71 14.29 -13.31
C PHE A 100 -7.12 15.48 -12.55
N LEU A 101 -5.80 15.55 -12.35
CA LEU A 101 -5.16 16.76 -11.83
C LEU A 101 -5.27 17.94 -12.81
N GLU A 102 -5.39 17.67 -14.11
CA GLU A 102 -5.51 18.69 -15.15
C GLU A 102 -6.97 18.89 -15.58
N THR A 103 -7.74 17.80 -15.71
CA THR A 103 -9.14 17.87 -16.19
C THR A 103 -10.14 18.26 -15.10
N GLY A 104 -9.77 18.12 -13.83
CA GLY A 104 -10.63 18.38 -12.68
C GLY A 104 -11.44 17.16 -12.22
N PRO A 105 -12.36 17.36 -11.24
CA PRO A 105 -13.16 16.29 -10.66
C PRO A 105 -14.01 15.56 -11.69
N SER A 106 -14.10 14.23 -11.57
CA SER A 106 -14.83 13.40 -12.52
C SER A 106 -15.34 12.12 -11.87
N GLU A 107 -16.16 11.37 -12.61
CA GLU A 107 -16.68 10.08 -12.18
C GLU A 107 -16.74 9.08 -13.34
N GLU A 108 -16.47 7.81 -13.05
CA GLU A 108 -16.56 6.72 -14.03
C GLU A 108 -17.11 5.43 -13.42
N TYR A 109 -17.64 4.55 -14.29
CA TYR A 109 -18.10 3.21 -13.90
C TYR A 109 -17.14 2.16 -14.41
N ILE A 110 -16.39 1.53 -13.50
CA ILE A 110 -15.40 0.51 -13.83
C ILE A 110 -16.03 -0.87 -13.63
N PRO A 111 -15.99 -1.78 -14.61
CA PRO A 111 -16.39 -3.17 -14.38
C PRO A 111 -15.61 -3.77 -13.20
N LEU A 112 -16.28 -4.48 -12.29
CA LEU A 112 -15.70 -4.88 -11.01
C LEU A 112 -14.36 -5.65 -11.15
N ARG A 113 -14.28 -6.57 -12.11
CA ARG A 113 -13.03 -7.31 -12.39
C ARG A 113 -11.89 -6.36 -12.81
N HIS A 114 -12.19 -5.31 -13.57
CA HIS A 114 -11.20 -4.31 -13.96
C HIS A 114 -10.78 -3.48 -12.74
N TYR A 115 -11.70 -3.12 -11.86
CA TYR A 115 -11.36 -2.40 -10.64
C TYR A 115 -10.46 -3.21 -9.69
N ILE A 116 -10.77 -4.49 -9.46
CA ILE A 116 -9.97 -5.38 -8.61
C ILE A 116 -8.54 -5.54 -9.14
N HIS A 117 -8.38 -5.60 -10.46
CA HIS A 117 -7.07 -5.80 -11.09
C HIS A 117 -6.38 -4.50 -11.55
N ARG A 118 -6.87 -3.32 -11.14
CA ARG A 118 -6.43 -2.00 -11.66
C ARG A 118 -4.91 -1.78 -11.61
N HIS A 119 -4.23 -2.30 -10.58
CA HIS A 119 -2.78 -2.19 -10.39
C HIS A 119 -1.98 -3.37 -10.97
N THR A 120 -2.64 -4.40 -11.52
CA THR A 120 -1.98 -5.63 -11.97
C THR A 120 -1.07 -5.40 -13.18
N ARG A 121 -1.51 -4.58 -14.15
CA ARG A 121 -0.77 -4.39 -15.41
C ARG A 121 0.49 -3.56 -15.27
N SER A 122 0.49 -2.60 -14.36
CA SER A 122 1.64 -1.74 -14.08
C SER A 122 2.47 -2.22 -12.89
N ILE A 123 2.02 -3.27 -12.18
CA ILE A 123 2.56 -3.68 -10.88
C ILE A 123 2.65 -2.43 -9.99
N PHE A 124 1.49 -1.80 -9.74
CA PHE A 124 1.35 -0.43 -9.25
C PHE A 124 1.98 0.58 -10.20
N TRP A 125 3.29 0.82 -10.10
CA TRP A 125 4.07 1.72 -10.96
C TRP A 125 5.43 1.14 -11.36
N LYS A 126 5.77 -0.07 -10.90
CA LYS A 126 7.10 -0.65 -11.13
C LYS A 126 7.43 -0.90 -12.61
N LEU A 127 6.41 -1.15 -13.43
CA LEU A 127 6.63 -1.46 -14.84
C LEU A 127 7.24 -0.27 -15.61
N GLU A 128 6.99 0.97 -15.19
CA GLU A 128 7.61 2.17 -15.78
C GLU A 128 9.13 2.15 -15.61
N GLU A 129 9.64 1.66 -14.48
CA GLU A 129 11.08 1.61 -14.22
C GLU A 129 11.78 0.52 -15.05
N LEU A 130 11.07 -0.57 -15.33
CA LEU A 130 11.59 -1.66 -16.15
C LEU A 130 11.48 -1.34 -17.64
N ILE A 131 10.39 -0.71 -18.05
CA ILE A 131 10.07 -0.38 -19.44
C ILE A 131 9.54 1.07 -19.46
N PRO A 132 10.42 2.09 -19.52
CA PRO A 132 10.02 3.50 -19.45
C PRO A 132 9.03 3.93 -20.54
N PHE A 133 9.15 3.36 -21.74
CA PHE A 133 8.22 3.58 -22.85
C PHE A 133 6.98 2.66 -22.81
N GLY A 134 6.79 1.89 -21.73
CA GLY A 134 5.74 0.90 -21.59
C GLY A 134 4.32 1.47 -21.61
N ASN A 135 4.17 2.76 -21.25
CA ASN A 135 2.89 3.47 -21.34
C ASN A 135 2.70 4.22 -22.67
N HIS A 136 3.65 4.16 -23.61
CA HIS A 136 3.46 4.79 -24.92
C HIS A 136 2.32 4.10 -25.70
N PRO A 137 1.39 4.83 -26.35
CA PRO A 137 0.24 4.23 -27.03
C PRO A 137 0.62 3.14 -28.05
N LEU A 138 1.69 3.35 -28.82
CA LEU A 138 2.19 2.36 -29.79
C LEU A 138 2.68 1.09 -29.11
N TYR A 139 3.41 1.21 -28.00
CA TYR A 139 3.89 0.05 -27.25
C TYR A 139 2.72 -0.74 -26.66
N ARG A 140 1.76 -0.04 -26.03
CA ARG A 140 0.56 -0.65 -25.45
C ARG A 140 -0.27 -1.39 -26.50
N TYR A 141 -0.39 -0.84 -27.70
CA TYR A 141 -1.14 -1.45 -28.78
C TYR A 141 -0.45 -2.72 -29.33
N LEU A 142 0.87 -2.66 -29.56
CA LEU A 142 1.63 -3.75 -30.18
C LEU A 142 2.02 -4.87 -29.20
N LEU A 143 2.43 -4.50 -27.98
CA LEU A 143 3.05 -5.40 -27.00
C LEU A 143 2.34 -5.42 -25.64
N GLY A 144 1.37 -4.53 -25.40
CA GLY A 144 0.67 -4.44 -24.12
C GLY A 144 -0.16 -5.68 -23.74
N TRP A 145 -0.48 -6.55 -24.71
CA TRP A 145 -1.16 -7.84 -24.51
C TRP A 145 -0.25 -8.90 -23.88
N LEU A 146 1.08 -8.75 -23.94
CA LEU A 146 2.04 -9.62 -23.24
C LEU A 146 1.89 -9.49 -21.72
N GLY A 147 1.28 -8.41 -21.24
CA GLY A 147 1.05 -8.15 -19.83
C GLY A 147 2.33 -7.82 -19.06
N ALA A 148 2.21 -7.73 -17.74
CA ALA A 148 3.37 -7.55 -16.88
C ALA A 148 4.18 -8.86 -16.80
N PRO A 149 5.52 -8.82 -16.84
CA PRO A 149 6.35 -10.00 -16.64
C PRO A 149 6.01 -10.66 -15.30
N LYS A 150 6.00 -12.01 -15.25
CA LYS A 150 5.81 -12.71 -13.99
C LYS A 150 6.91 -12.28 -13.00
N ILE A 151 6.54 -12.00 -11.75
CA ILE A 151 7.50 -11.58 -10.72
C ILE A 151 8.64 -12.60 -10.56
N ALA A 152 8.36 -13.90 -10.72
CA ALA A 152 9.38 -14.95 -10.70
C ALA A 152 10.44 -14.77 -11.80
N PHE A 153 10.05 -14.26 -12.96
CA PHE A 153 10.96 -13.95 -14.07
C PHE A 153 11.80 -12.72 -13.77
N LEU A 154 11.22 -11.68 -13.17
CA LEU A 154 11.98 -10.50 -12.70
C LEU A 154 13.02 -10.88 -11.65
N LYS A 155 12.64 -11.77 -10.71
CA LYS A 155 13.55 -12.28 -9.68
C LYS A 155 14.73 -13.05 -10.27
N LEU A 156 14.58 -13.69 -11.43
CA LEU A 156 15.65 -14.42 -12.12
C LEU A 156 16.83 -13.50 -12.49
N PHE A 157 16.56 -12.25 -12.89
CA PHE A 157 17.60 -11.27 -13.22
C PHE A 157 18.24 -10.62 -11.98
N THR A 158 17.64 -10.78 -10.80
CA THR A 158 18.17 -10.29 -9.52
C THR A 158 18.74 -11.44 -8.67
N HIS A 159 19.24 -12.52 -9.26
CA HIS A 159 19.70 -13.69 -8.49
C HIS A 159 21.12 -13.54 -7.91
N THR A 160 21.99 -12.70 -8.48
CA THR A 160 23.33 -12.52 -7.90
C THR A 160 23.27 -11.65 -6.63
N PRO A 161 24.00 -12.00 -5.55
CA PRO A 161 24.01 -11.22 -4.32
C PRO A 161 24.36 -9.75 -4.53
N GLU A 162 25.29 -9.45 -5.44
CA GLU A 162 25.75 -8.10 -5.73
C GLU A 162 24.66 -7.25 -6.40
N VAL A 163 23.90 -7.84 -7.32
CA VAL A 163 22.78 -7.15 -7.98
C VAL A 163 21.65 -6.94 -6.98
N ARG A 164 21.39 -7.89 -6.08
CA ARG A 164 20.39 -7.71 -5.01
C ARG A 164 20.75 -6.59 -4.07
N ARG A 165 21.98 -6.57 -3.58
CA ARG A 165 22.46 -5.50 -2.70
C ARG A 165 22.33 -4.15 -3.37
N LYS A 166 22.79 -4.06 -4.63
CA LYS A 166 22.65 -2.82 -5.42
C LYS A 166 21.19 -2.40 -5.60
N VAL A 167 20.27 -3.33 -5.85
CA VAL A 167 18.83 -3.03 -5.94
C VAL A 167 18.25 -2.59 -4.59
N ALA A 168 18.63 -3.24 -3.48
CA ALA A 168 18.19 -2.86 -2.14
C ALA A 168 18.74 -1.50 -1.71
N GLU A 169 19.96 -1.14 -2.13
CA GLU A 169 20.60 0.15 -1.88
C GLU A 169 20.09 1.26 -2.81
N SER A 170 19.45 0.93 -3.93
CA SER A 170 19.03 1.92 -4.95
C SER A 170 17.51 1.97 -5.16
N SER A 171 16.73 1.14 -4.49
CA SER A 171 15.28 1.08 -4.59
C SER A 171 14.65 0.95 -3.21
N VAL A 172 13.43 1.47 -3.08
CA VAL A 172 12.60 1.34 -1.89
C VAL A 172 11.30 0.61 -2.24
N TYR A 173 10.91 -0.33 -1.38
CA TYR A 173 9.61 -1.01 -1.43
C TYR A 173 9.13 -1.15 0.00
N GLN A 174 8.49 -0.12 0.51
CA GLN A 174 8.14 -0.04 1.91
C GLN A 174 6.79 0.61 2.11
N ASP A 175 6.05 0.05 3.07
CA ASP A 175 4.77 0.60 3.50
C ASP A 175 4.73 0.68 5.02
N ILE A 176 4.20 1.79 5.52
CA ILE A 176 3.91 1.99 6.93
C ILE A 176 2.42 2.23 7.12
N ILE A 177 1.89 1.74 8.24
CA ILE A 177 0.55 2.03 8.71
C ILE A 177 0.65 2.88 9.96
N VAL A 178 0.16 4.12 9.91
CA VAL A 178 0.24 5.12 10.99
C VAL A 178 -1.11 5.81 11.21
N PRO A 179 -1.36 6.44 12.38
CA PRO A 179 -2.64 7.09 12.67
C PRO A 179 -2.96 8.24 11.70
N MET A 180 -4.24 8.46 11.38
CA MET A 180 -4.68 9.57 10.51
C MET A 180 -4.25 10.96 10.96
N SER A 181 -3.94 11.16 12.24
CA SER A 181 -3.40 12.43 12.74
C SER A 181 -2.04 12.79 12.16
N THR A 182 -1.32 11.82 11.56
CA THR A 182 0.06 11.96 11.10
C THR A 182 0.20 12.09 9.58
N VAL A 183 -0.90 12.31 8.85
CA VAL A 183 -0.91 12.37 7.36
C VAL A 183 0.09 13.39 6.83
N ARG A 184 0.08 14.61 7.40
CA ARG A 184 0.92 15.71 6.93
C ARG A 184 2.40 15.39 7.11
N GLU A 185 2.76 14.99 8.32
CA GLU A 185 4.11 14.62 8.71
C GLU A 185 4.63 13.44 7.90
N SER A 186 3.76 12.47 7.58
CA SER A 186 4.12 11.30 6.78
C SER A 186 4.46 11.67 5.34
N ILE A 187 3.66 12.52 4.68
CA ILE A 187 3.96 12.96 3.31
C ILE A 187 5.23 13.80 3.26
N ILE A 188 5.45 14.66 4.27
CA ILE A 188 6.69 15.46 4.38
C ILE A 188 7.90 14.53 4.55
N LEU A 189 7.83 13.56 5.46
CA LEU A 189 8.90 12.60 5.69
C LEU A 189 9.22 11.80 4.41
N PHE A 190 8.20 11.30 3.71
CA PHE A 190 8.41 10.54 2.49
C PHE A 190 9.02 11.39 1.37
N HIS A 191 8.63 12.67 1.28
CA HIS A 191 9.23 13.61 0.35
C HIS A 191 10.70 13.88 0.68
N GLU A 192 11.04 14.09 1.96
CA GLU A 192 12.40 14.40 2.39
C GLU A 192 13.36 13.19 2.28
N GLU A 193 12.89 11.99 2.63
CA GLU A 193 13.73 10.79 2.67
C GLU A 193 13.82 10.06 1.31
N PHE A 194 12.75 10.08 0.50
CA PHE A 194 12.69 9.33 -0.76
C PHE A 194 12.50 10.20 -2.00
N GLU A 195 11.83 11.35 -1.87
CA GLU A 195 11.46 12.24 -2.98
C GLU A 195 10.86 11.47 -4.17
N PHE A 196 10.04 10.46 -3.88
CA PHE A 196 9.48 9.54 -4.86
C PHE A 196 7.97 9.74 -5.01
N TYR A 197 7.49 9.70 -6.26
CA TYR A 197 6.08 9.74 -6.60
C TYR A 197 5.79 8.80 -7.77
N PRO A 198 4.58 8.20 -7.84
CA PRO A 198 3.46 8.39 -6.90
C PRO A 198 3.60 7.60 -5.58
N LEU A 199 2.95 8.09 -4.52
CA LEU A 199 2.76 7.36 -3.25
C LEU A 199 1.37 6.73 -3.21
N LEU A 200 1.29 5.53 -2.62
CA LEU A 200 0.05 4.80 -2.41
C LEU A 200 -0.48 5.11 -1.02
N PHE A 201 -1.75 5.51 -0.93
CA PHE A 201 -2.36 5.85 0.34
C PHE A 201 -3.73 5.16 0.49
N TYR A 202 -3.92 4.43 1.58
CA TYR A 202 -5.20 3.78 1.91
C TYR A 202 -5.55 3.96 3.39
N PRO A 203 -6.72 4.51 3.73
CA PRO A 203 -7.23 4.44 5.08
C PRO A 203 -7.54 3.01 5.52
N VAL A 204 -7.23 2.69 6.77
CA VAL A 204 -7.43 1.38 7.38
C VAL A 204 -8.02 1.56 8.78
N LYS A 205 -9.15 0.90 9.03
CA LYS A 205 -9.74 0.85 10.38
C LYS A 205 -9.00 -0.15 11.24
N LEU A 206 -8.36 0.32 12.31
CA LEU A 206 -7.79 -0.55 13.33
C LEU A 206 -8.80 -0.73 14.47
N PHE A 207 -9.37 -1.93 14.56
CA PHE A 207 -10.31 -2.28 15.62
C PHE A 207 -9.58 -2.60 16.92
N HIS A 208 -10.16 -2.13 18.03
CA HIS A 208 -9.80 -2.53 19.38
C HIS A 208 -10.19 -3.98 19.61
N LYS A 209 -9.19 -4.81 19.91
CA LYS A 209 -9.36 -6.24 20.13
C LYS A 209 -9.61 -6.50 21.61
N GLN A 210 -10.63 -7.30 21.90
CA GLN A 210 -10.93 -7.74 23.27
C GLN A 210 -9.88 -8.74 23.77
N PRO A 211 -9.71 -8.86 25.11
CA PRO A 211 -8.84 -9.87 25.69
C PRO A 211 -9.17 -11.29 25.19
N GLY A 212 -8.15 -12.07 24.80
CA GLY A 212 -8.28 -13.40 24.20
C GLY A 212 -8.40 -13.41 22.67
N CYS A 213 -8.67 -12.27 22.04
CA CYS A 213 -8.70 -12.08 20.58
C CYS A 213 -7.52 -11.22 20.10
N GLU A 214 -6.46 -11.12 20.89
CA GLU A 214 -5.30 -10.31 20.55
C GLU A 214 -4.52 -10.91 19.37
N GLY A 215 -3.59 -10.13 18.85
CA GLY A 215 -2.67 -10.57 17.82
C GLY A 215 -1.40 -9.75 17.89
N LEU A 216 -0.56 -9.90 16.87
CA LEU A 216 0.73 -9.19 16.81
C LEU A 216 0.55 -7.65 16.76
N ILE A 217 -0.53 -7.17 16.13
CA ILE A 217 -0.82 -5.74 16.01
C ILE A 217 -1.40 -5.25 17.34
N ARG A 218 -0.80 -4.21 17.92
CA ARG A 218 -1.26 -3.57 19.16
C ARG A 218 -2.68 -3.03 19.02
N ASN A 219 -3.31 -2.75 20.16
CA ASN A 219 -4.57 -2.02 20.15
C ASN A 219 -4.34 -0.54 19.85
N PRO A 220 -5.31 0.11 19.16
CA PRO A 220 -5.24 1.54 18.86
C PRO A 220 -5.11 2.36 20.15
N ALA A 221 -4.40 3.48 20.07
CA ALA A 221 -4.13 4.36 21.21
C ALA A 221 -5.33 5.24 21.54
N HIS A 222 -6.03 5.71 20.50
CA HIS A 222 -7.14 6.64 20.62
C HIS A 222 -8.39 6.10 19.90
N PRO A 223 -8.95 4.97 20.35
CA PRO A 223 -10.16 4.43 19.73
C PRO A 223 -11.35 5.38 19.90
N LYS A 224 -12.12 5.58 18.82
CA LYS A 224 -13.34 6.40 18.79
C LYS A 224 -14.38 5.81 19.75
N ALA A 225 -14.67 6.56 20.81
CA ALA A 225 -15.71 6.22 21.78
C ALA A 225 -17.10 6.15 21.11
N GLY A 226 -17.98 5.28 21.62
CA GLY A 226 -19.34 5.11 21.08
C GLY A 226 -19.46 4.17 19.88
N THR A 227 -18.35 3.59 19.40
CA THR A 227 -18.37 2.55 18.36
C THR A 227 -18.19 1.15 18.98
N ASN A 228 -18.82 0.12 18.40
CA ASN A 228 -18.73 -1.26 18.90
C ASN A 228 -18.43 -2.26 17.77
N PRO A 229 -17.23 -2.86 17.71
CA PRO A 229 -16.09 -2.62 18.60
C PRO A 229 -15.47 -1.23 18.39
N PRO A 230 -14.83 -0.64 19.43
CA PRO A 230 -14.11 0.62 19.30
C PRO A 230 -13.03 0.53 18.20
N TRP A 231 -12.82 1.61 17.44
CA TRP A 231 -11.81 1.63 16.37
C TRP A 231 -11.14 2.99 16.23
N GLU A 232 -9.93 3.02 15.69
CA GLU A 232 -9.20 4.24 15.31
C GLU A 232 -8.82 4.12 13.83
N MET A 233 -8.84 5.25 13.11
CA MET A 233 -8.44 5.27 11.70
C MET A 233 -6.93 5.45 11.58
N TYR A 234 -6.31 4.52 10.86
CA TYR A 234 -4.92 4.58 10.42
C TYR A 234 -4.93 4.75 8.89
N PHE A 235 -3.78 4.95 8.29
CA PHE A 235 -3.61 4.81 6.86
C PHE A 235 -2.31 4.08 6.55
N ASP A 236 -2.35 3.29 5.49
CA ASP A 236 -1.19 2.73 4.82
C ASP A 236 -0.63 3.76 3.86
N LEU A 237 0.68 4.03 3.95
CA LEU A 237 1.43 4.85 3.03
C LEU A 237 2.59 4.06 2.46
N GLY A 238 2.53 3.81 1.16
CA GLY A 238 3.47 2.97 0.43
C GLY A 238 4.31 3.73 -0.59
N VAL A 239 5.59 3.38 -0.64
CA VAL A 239 6.57 3.88 -1.61
C VAL A 239 7.24 2.71 -2.33
N TYR A 240 7.21 2.74 -3.66
CA TYR A 240 7.67 1.62 -4.49
C TYR A 240 8.44 2.11 -5.72
N GLY A 241 9.76 2.17 -5.64
CA GLY A 241 10.57 2.51 -6.80
C GLY A 241 11.96 3.01 -6.47
N ILE A 242 12.56 3.70 -7.43
CA ILE A 242 13.90 4.29 -7.34
C ILE A 242 13.77 5.75 -6.88
N PRO A 243 14.25 6.09 -5.67
CA PRO A 243 14.25 7.46 -5.16
C PRO A 243 14.81 8.48 -6.15
N ALA A 244 14.28 9.70 -6.17
CA ALA A 244 14.72 10.72 -7.13
C ALA A 244 16.22 11.08 -7.02
N PRO A 245 16.85 11.17 -5.82
CA PRO A 245 18.29 11.37 -5.71
C PRO A 245 19.10 10.29 -6.45
N VAL A 246 18.70 9.02 -6.33
CA VAL A 246 19.35 7.91 -7.05
C VAL A 246 19.19 8.07 -8.56
N ARG A 247 18.01 8.48 -9.03
CA ARG A 247 17.76 8.75 -10.47
C ARG A 247 18.59 9.90 -11.02
N ARG A 248 18.91 10.90 -10.19
CA ARG A 248 19.80 12.03 -10.53
C ARG A 248 21.28 11.67 -10.43
N GLY A 249 21.62 10.48 -9.93
CA GLY A 249 23.01 10.05 -9.69
C GLY A 249 23.62 10.65 -8.43
N GLU A 250 22.79 11.17 -7.52
CA GLU A 250 23.19 11.67 -6.21
C GLU A 250 23.37 10.52 -5.22
N HIS A 251 24.13 10.76 -4.16
CA HIS A 251 24.25 9.80 -3.07
C HIS A 251 22.95 9.74 -2.26
N TRP A 252 22.38 8.54 -2.14
CA TRP A 252 21.22 8.26 -1.31
C TRP A 252 21.53 7.09 -0.38
N ASP A 253 21.29 7.29 0.91
CA ASP A 253 21.52 6.27 1.93
C ASP A 253 20.20 5.53 2.20
N ALA A 254 20.05 4.35 1.59
CA ALA A 254 18.89 3.50 1.76
C ALA A 254 18.66 3.14 3.23
N ALA A 255 19.72 2.81 3.98
CA ALA A 255 19.60 2.37 5.37
C ALA A 255 19.08 3.52 6.24
N LYS A 256 19.63 4.72 6.06
CA LYS A 256 19.18 5.92 6.79
C LYS A 256 17.72 6.24 6.50
N ALA A 257 17.34 6.29 5.22
CA ALA A 257 15.98 6.67 4.81
C ALA A 257 14.94 5.65 5.31
N ASN A 258 15.21 4.35 5.14
CA ASN A 258 14.32 3.30 5.65
C ASN A 258 14.21 3.35 7.19
N ARG A 259 15.33 3.52 7.90
CA ARG A 259 15.30 3.61 9.37
C ARG A 259 14.58 4.84 9.89
N ALA A 260 14.66 5.98 9.19
CA ALA A 260 13.90 7.19 9.52
C ALA A 260 12.39 6.95 9.42
N MET A 261 11.94 6.36 8.31
CA MET A 261 10.54 5.95 8.10
C MET A 261 10.06 4.93 9.15
N GLU A 262 10.87 3.91 9.44
CA GLU A 262 10.55 2.89 10.45
C GLU A 262 10.49 3.49 11.87
N LYS A 263 11.40 4.41 12.20
CA LYS A 263 11.39 5.13 13.48
C LYS A 263 10.12 5.98 13.61
N PHE A 264 9.75 6.69 12.55
CA PHE A 264 8.51 7.49 12.55
C PHE A 264 7.27 6.61 12.80
N ALA A 265 7.21 5.44 12.19
CA ALA A 265 6.13 4.49 12.47
C ALA A 265 6.12 4.06 13.95
N ARG A 266 7.27 3.74 14.54
CA ARG A 266 7.38 3.40 15.98
C ARG A 266 6.93 4.53 16.89
N ASP A 267 7.45 5.74 16.66
CA ASP A 267 7.16 6.92 17.48
C ASP A 267 5.66 7.25 17.51
N ASN A 268 4.95 6.98 16.41
CA ASN A 268 3.52 7.23 16.26
C ASN A 268 2.64 6.00 16.54
N ARG A 269 3.19 4.95 17.15
CA ARG A 269 2.49 3.67 17.44
C ARG A 269 1.88 3.01 16.20
N GLY A 270 2.46 3.28 15.04
CA GLY A 270 2.19 2.61 13.79
C GLY A 270 2.96 1.29 13.66
N LEU A 271 2.96 0.75 12.45
CA LEU A 271 3.65 -0.50 12.11
C LEU A 271 4.12 -0.51 10.66
N GLN A 272 5.20 -1.24 10.40
CA GLN A 272 5.66 -1.55 9.05
C GLN A 272 4.99 -2.83 8.54
N LEU A 273 4.63 -2.86 7.26
CA LEU A 273 4.13 -4.09 6.64
C LEU A 273 5.25 -5.10 6.41
N MET A 274 5.11 -6.28 7.02
CA MET A 274 6.13 -7.34 7.08
C MET A 274 6.34 -8.13 5.76
N TYR A 275 5.91 -7.61 4.60
CA TYR A 275 6.28 -8.21 3.31
C TYR A 275 7.62 -7.65 2.80
N ALA A 276 7.99 -6.45 3.24
CA ALA A 276 9.25 -5.80 2.96
C ALA A 276 10.31 -6.18 3.99
N ASP A 277 11.59 -6.03 3.62
CA ASP A 277 12.69 -6.23 4.55
C ASP A 277 12.72 -5.08 5.58
N THR A 278 12.97 -5.41 6.84
CA THR A 278 13.09 -4.42 7.92
C THR A 278 14.55 -4.02 8.13
N TRP A 279 14.82 -2.72 8.22
CA TRP A 279 16.15 -2.18 8.53
C TRP A 279 16.36 -1.96 10.04
N GLN A 280 15.40 -2.42 10.84
CA GLN A 280 15.37 -2.32 12.28
C GLN A 280 16.20 -3.40 12.96
N THR A 281 16.71 -3.10 14.15
CA THR A 281 17.18 -4.16 15.05
C THR A 281 16.02 -5.01 15.53
N ARG A 282 16.32 -6.16 16.13
CA ARG A 282 15.30 -7.04 16.69
C ARG A 282 14.50 -6.34 17.80
N GLU A 283 15.17 -5.55 18.62
CA GLU A 283 14.57 -4.82 19.74
C GLU A 283 13.62 -3.74 19.23
N GLU A 284 14.04 -2.97 18.22
CA GLU A 284 13.20 -1.97 17.54
C GLU A 284 11.99 -2.64 16.89
N PHE A 285 12.18 -3.79 16.24
CA PHE A 285 11.08 -4.55 15.64
C PHE A 285 10.07 -5.06 16.67
N GLU A 286 10.55 -5.59 17.80
CA GLU A 286 9.69 -6.09 18.87
C GLU A 286 8.92 -4.97 19.59
N GLU A 287 9.40 -3.73 19.54
CA GLU A 287 8.70 -2.57 20.08
C GLU A 287 7.39 -2.29 19.31
N MET A 288 7.41 -2.35 17.98
CA MET A 288 6.24 -2.09 17.11
C MET A 288 5.05 -3.00 17.44
N PHE A 289 5.30 -4.23 17.86
CA PHE A 289 4.30 -5.29 17.93
C PHE A 289 4.08 -5.82 19.35
N ASP A 290 2.94 -6.45 19.60
CA ASP A 290 2.71 -7.22 20.81
C ASP A 290 3.05 -8.70 20.59
N HIS A 291 4.23 -9.10 21.07
CA HIS A 291 4.72 -10.46 20.95
C HIS A 291 4.18 -11.42 22.03
N THR A 292 3.38 -10.95 22.98
CA THR A 292 2.96 -11.73 24.16
C THR A 292 2.17 -12.98 23.76
N LEU A 293 1.09 -12.81 23.00
CA LEU A 293 0.29 -13.94 22.53
C LEU A 293 1.06 -14.79 21.51
N TYR A 294 1.84 -14.15 20.65
CA TYR A 294 2.67 -14.83 19.66
C TYR A 294 3.64 -15.82 20.32
N ARG A 295 4.37 -15.40 21.35
CA ARG A 295 5.31 -16.26 22.09
C ARG A 295 4.60 -17.40 22.81
N LYS A 296 3.46 -17.13 23.47
CA LYS A 296 2.61 -18.18 24.08
C LYS A 296 2.17 -19.23 23.06
N CYS A 297 1.76 -18.80 21.86
CA CYS A 297 1.39 -19.71 20.78
C CYS A 297 2.58 -20.52 20.26
N ARG A 298 3.77 -19.92 20.15
CA ARG A 298 4.99 -20.65 19.74
C ARG A 298 5.31 -21.80 20.70
N ASP A 299 5.15 -21.56 22.00
CA ASP A 299 5.34 -22.58 23.02
C ASP A 299 4.28 -23.67 22.94
N LYS A 300 3.00 -23.28 22.92
CA LYS A 300 1.86 -24.20 22.87
C LYS A 300 1.89 -25.14 21.66
N TYR A 301 2.30 -24.63 20.49
CA TYR A 301 2.30 -25.39 19.24
C TYR A 301 3.67 -25.97 18.88
N HIS A 302 4.64 -25.97 19.81
CA HIS A 302 6.00 -26.47 19.58
C HIS A 302 6.68 -25.87 18.33
N ALA A 303 6.41 -24.59 18.06
CA ALA A 303 6.95 -23.90 16.89
C ALA A 303 8.43 -23.49 17.07
N LYS A 304 8.93 -23.47 18.32
CA LYS A 304 10.34 -23.21 18.62
C LYS A 304 11.21 -24.36 18.05
N GLY A 305 12.21 -24.01 17.24
CA GLY A 305 13.06 -24.97 16.52
C GLY A 305 12.47 -25.50 15.22
N ALA A 306 11.14 -25.63 15.11
CA ALA A 306 10.46 -26.04 13.88
C ALA A 306 10.32 -24.89 12.86
N PHE A 307 10.09 -23.66 13.33
CA PHE A 307 9.91 -22.47 12.49
C PHE A 307 10.81 -21.32 12.97
N PRO A 308 11.35 -20.49 12.04
CA PRO A 308 12.07 -19.26 12.39
C PRO A 308 11.12 -18.28 13.10
N GLU A 309 11.66 -17.24 13.74
CA GLU A 309 10.80 -16.15 14.19
C GLU A 309 10.46 -15.19 13.06
N ILE A 310 9.48 -14.31 13.32
CA ILE A 310 9.04 -13.32 12.32
C ILE A 310 10.22 -12.43 11.92
N TYR A 311 10.98 -11.92 12.89
CA TYR A 311 12.15 -11.08 12.64
C TYR A 311 13.18 -11.77 11.74
N ASP A 312 13.45 -13.06 11.97
CA ASP A 312 14.43 -13.81 11.17
C ASP A 312 14.02 -13.96 9.71
N LYS A 313 12.71 -13.85 9.41
CA LYS A 313 12.18 -13.88 8.05
C LYS A 313 12.24 -12.53 7.35
N VAL A 314 12.09 -11.43 8.10
CA VAL A 314 12.00 -10.07 7.53
C VAL A 314 13.31 -9.29 7.62
N LYS A 315 14.32 -9.77 8.35
CA LYS A 315 15.64 -9.14 8.33
C LYS A 315 16.30 -9.30 6.95
N PRO A 316 17.13 -8.32 6.51
CA PRO A 316 17.82 -8.37 5.21
C PRO A 316 18.67 -9.62 5.09
N GLN A 317 18.73 -10.20 3.89
CA GLN A 317 19.44 -11.47 3.66
C GLN A 317 20.96 -11.36 3.82
N ASP A 318 21.53 -10.18 3.62
CA ASP A 318 22.99 -9.97 3.73
C ASP A 318 23.51 -10.06 5.19
N ASN A 319 22.60 -10.06 6.18
CA ASN A 319 22.88 -10.29 7.60
C ASN A 319 22.37 -11.67 8.10
N ARG A 320 22.27 -12.67 7.22
CA ARG A 320 21.83 -14.04 7.56
C ARG A 320 22.95 -15.00 7.86
#